data_AF-A0A2A2LTX0-F1
#
_entry.id   AF-A0A2A2LTX0-F1
#
_cell.length_a   1.000
_cell.length_b   1.000
_cell.length_c   1.000
_cell.angle_alpha   90.00
_cell.angle_beta   90.00
_cell.angle_gamma   90.00
#
_symmetry.space_group_name_H-M   'P 1'
#
loop_
_entity.id
_entity.type
_entity.pdbx_description
1 polymer ?
#
loop_
_entity_poly.entity_id
_entity_poly.type
_entity_poly.pdbx_seq_one_letter_code
_entity_poly.pdbx_strand_id
1 'polypeptide(L)'
;MSGDLHVDYGSTLFMCILYITLAISYILVGTGRLSGLLSGRITVPISIYDCFYHRYWPQSLILGTELPALGTILISIERICAVLRPGIYNRIFTNSRKLLILSSLPAWAVLSLLAAGLSVLGDEGKEVTSTQHCAIITSTAKWYVA
;
A
#
# COMPACT_ATOMS: atom_id res chain seq x y z
N MET A 1 29.67 -25.51 12.83
CA MET A 1 29.10 -24.36 12.08
C MET A 1 28.20 -23.60 13.04
N SER A 2 28.79 -22.79 13.93
CA SER A 2 28.04 -21.87 14.77
C SER A 2 27.71 -20.66 13.90
N GLY A 3 26.51 -20.66 13.32
CA GLY A 3 26.01 -19.52 12.57
C GLY A 3 25.55 -18.47 13.56
N ASP A 4 26.39 -17.47 13.80
CA ASP A 4 25.97 -16.25 14.49
C ASP A 4 24.77 -15.67 13.73
N LEU A 5 23.62 -15.66 14.40
CA LEU A 5 22.37 -15.08 13.95
C LEU A 5 22.52 -13.55 13.99
N HIS A 6 23.36 -12.99 13.12
CA HIS A 6 23.56 -11.54 13.04
C HIS A 6 22.24 -10.90 12.63
N VAL A 7 21.62 -10.16 13.55
CA VAL A 7 20.37 -9.43 13.30
C VAL A 7 20.65 -8.42 12.18
N ASP A 8 19.92 -8.56 11.08
CA ASP A 8 20.06 -7.70 9.92
C ASP A 8 19.37 -6.36 10.21
N TYR A 9 20.07 -5.47 10.91
CA TYR A 9 19.57 -4.19 11.39
C TYR A 9 18.93 -3.34 10.27
N GLY A 10 19.43 -3.45 9.04
CA GLY A 10 18.87 -2.74 7.88
C GLY A 10 17.44 -3.18 7.54
N SER A 11 17.18 -4.49 7.47
CA SER A 11 15.84 -5.03 7.19
C SER A 11 14.84 -4.68 8.30
N THR A 12 15.27 -4.72 9.56
CA THR A 12 14.41 -4.39 10.71
C THR A 12 14.05 -2.92 10.74
N LEU A 13 15.03 -2.03 10.54
CA LEU A 13 14.80 -0.59 10.49
C LEU A 13 13.88 -0.20 9.33
N PHE A 14 14.07 -0.82 8.16
CA PHE A 14 13.18 -0.63 7.02
C PHE A 14 11.74 -1.05 7.33
N MET A 15 11.55 -2.20 7.96
CA MET A 15 10.24 -2.65 8.43
C MET A 15 9.60 -1.65 9.38
N CYS A 16 10.35 -1.12 10.36
CA CYS A 16 9.84 -0.09 11.25
C CYS A 16 9.34 1.15 10.50
N ILE A 17 10.09 1.63 9.50
CA ILE A 17 9.68 2.78 8.67
C ILE A 17 8.38 2.48 7.91
N LEU A 18 8.25 1.28 7.34
CA LEU A 18 7.03 0.85 6.65
C LEU A 18 5.81 0.80 7.58
N TYR A 19 5.98 0.26 8.80
CA TYR A 19 4.90 0.22 9.79
C TYR A 19 4.51 1.61 10.31
N ILE A 20 5.46 2.53 10.45
CA ILE A 20 5.16 3.93 10.78
C ILE A 20 4.34 4.57 9.65
N THR A 21 4.71 4.30 8.40
CA THR A 21 3.98 4.79 7.23
C THR A 21 2.55 4.28 7.21
N LEU A 22 2.35 2.98 7.49
CA LEU A 22 1.03 2.36 7.64
C LEU A 22 0.20 3.05 8.73
N ALA A 23 0.79 3.26 9.91
CA ALA A 23 0.10 3.90 11.03
C ALA A 23 -0.35 5.33 10.69
N ILE A 24 0.52 6.12 10.07
CA ILE A 24 0.21 7.47 9.61
C ILE A 24 -0.95 7.42 8.60
N SER A 25 -0.91 6.51 7.62
CA SER A 25 -1.98 6.36 6.63
C SER A 25 -3.34 6.06 7.26
N TYR A 26 -3.42 5.18 8.26
CA TYR A 26 -4.67 4.91 8.97
C TYR A 26 -5.19 6.11 9.76
N ILE A 27 -4.29 6.90 10.35
CA ILE A 27 -4.67 8.14 11.05
C ILE A 27 -5.26 9.14 10.06
N LEU A 28 -4.63 9.37 8.90
CA LEU A 28 -5.15 10.27 7.86
C LEU A 28 -6.53 9.83 7.35
N VAL A 29 -6.76 8.53 7.25
CA VAL A 29 -8.06 7.99 6.84
C VAL A 29 -9.12 8.19 7.91
N GLY A 30 -8.76 7.97 9.18
CA GLY A 30 -9.64 8.24 10.31
C GLY A 30 -10.05 9.71 10.38
N THR A 31 -9.09 10.64 10.27
CA THR A 31 -9.36 12.09 10.31
C THR A 31 -10.14 12.56 9.09
N GLY A 32 -9.83 12.04 7.89
CA GLY A 32 -10.57 12.32 6.66
C GLY A 32 -12.03 11.89 6.74
N ARG A 33 -12.29 10.68 7.24
CA ARG A 33 -13.66 10.18 7.48
C ARG A 33 -14.39 11.00 8.53
N LEU A 34 -13.73 11.35 9.63
CA LEU A 34 -14.30 12.20 10.68
C LEU A 34 -14.69 13.58 10.16
N SER A 35 -13.86 14.18 9.30
CA SER A 35 -14.17 15.45 8.63
C SER A 35 -15.43 15.35 7.74
N GLY A 36 -15.61 14.22 7.05
CA GLY A 36 -16.83 13.91 6.30
C GLY A 36 -18.08 13.77 7.18
N LEU A 37 -17.94 13.11 8.33
CA LEU A 37 -19.02 12.97 9.33
C LEU A 37 -19.45 14.34 9.89
N LEU A 38 -18.48 15.15 10.34
CA LEU A 38 -18.73 16.48 10.91
C LEU A 38 -19.37 17.45 9.90
N SER A 39 -19.09 17.27 8.62
CA SER A 39 -19.71 18.08 7.55
C SER A 39 -21.16 17.68 7.24
N GLY A 40 -21.69 16.60 7.85
CA GLY A 40 -23.06 16.13 7.61
C GLY A 40 -23.32 15.59 6.20
N ARG A 41 -22.27 15.26 5.43
CA ARG A 41 -22.38 14.91 4.00
C ARG A 41 -22.42 13.39 3.72
N ILE A 42 -22.63 12.56 4.73
CA ILE A 42 -22.50 11.10 4.65
C ILE A 42 -23.45 10.49 3.61
N THR A 43 -24.61 11.10 3.43
CA THR A 43 -25.70 10.66 2.53
C THR A 43 -25.69 11.32 1.15
N VAL A 44 -24.73 12.20 0.86
CA VAL A 44 -24.65 12.88 -0.45
C VAL A 44 -23.94 11.97 -1.44
N PRO A 45 -24.53 11.68 -2.61
CA PRO A 45 -23.88 10.85 -3.61
C PRO A 45 -22.58 11.52 -4.09
N ILE A 46 -21.50 10.73 -4.20
CA ILE A 46 -20.21 11.20 -4.71
C ILE A 46 -19.71 10.23 -5.78
N SER A 47 -19.09 10.80 -6.82
CA SER A 47 -18.41 10.02 -7.86
C SER A 47 -17.10 9.41 -7.31
N ILE A 48 -16.71 8.26 -7.84
CA ILE A 48 -15.42 7.63 -7.52
C ILE A 48 -14.26 8.55 -7.94
N TYR A 49 -14.44 9.30 -9.04
CA TYR A 49 -13.49 10.33 -9.50
C TYR A 49 -13.23 11.42 -8.45
N ASP A 50 -14.30 12.07 -7.96
CA ASP A 50 -14.17 13.13 -6.96
C ASP A 50 -13.59 12.59 -5.65
N CYS A 51 -13.94 11.36 -5.30
CA CYS A 51 -13.37 10.69 -4.16
C CYS A 51 -11.86 10.47 -4.30
N PHE A 52 -11.36 10.07 -5.46
CA PHE A 52 -9.93 9.79 -5.66
C PHE A 52 -9.10 11.06 -5.88
N TYR A 53 -9.65 12.12 -6.49
CA TYR A 53 -8.88 13.33 -6.82
C TYR A 53 -9.04 14.47 -5.80
N HIS A 54 -10.23 14.66 -5.23
CA HIS A 54 -10.47 15.76 -4.28
C HIS A 54 -10.15 15.42 -2.83
N ARG A 55 -9.92 14.14 -2.55
CA ARG A 55 -9.67 13.62 -1.19
C ARG A 55 -8.30 12.99 -1.13
N TYR A 56 -7.59 13.21 -0.03
CA TYR A 56 -6.20 12.75 0.16
C TYR A 56 -6.10 11.39 0.89
N TRP A 57 -7.15 11.01 1.62
CA TRP A 57 -7.14 9.78 2.40
C TRP A 57 -7.11 8.50 1.54
N PRO A 58 -7.69 8.45 0.32
CA PRO A 58 -7.64 7.24 -0.49
C PRO A 58 -6.22 6.87 -0.92
N GLN A 59 -5.48 7.85 -1.44
CA GLN A 59 -4.09 7.69 -1.89
C GLN A 59 -3.20 7.27 -0.71
N SER A 60 -3.39 7.88 0.45
CA SER A 60 -2.64 7.51 1.65
C SER A 60 -2.91 6.08 2.12
N LEU A 61 -4.17 5.60 2.04
CA LEU A 61 -4.51 4.24 2.43
C LEU A 61 -3.91 3.19 1.47
N ILE A 62 -3.98 3.44 0.17
CA ILE A 62 -3.39 2.55 -0.85
C ILE A 62 -1.89 2.42 -0.61
N LEU A 63 -1.18 3.54 -0.60
CA LEU A 63 0.27 3.54 -0.38
C LEU A 63 0.65 2.92 0.96
N GLY A 64 -0.09 3.28 2.00
CA GLY A 64 0.16 2.84 3.36
C GLY A 64 0.02 1.34 3.55
N THR A 65 -0.85 0.66 2.79
CA THR A 65 -1.08 -0.79 2.89
C THR A 65 -0.24 -1.59 1.90
N GLU A 66 0.00 -1.06 0.71
CA GLU A 66 0.78 -1.73 -0.33
C GLU A 66 2.28 -1.79 0.00
N LEU A 67 2.87 -0.69 0.45
CA LEU A 67 4.29 -0.61 0.79
C LEU A 67 4.73 -1.64 1.85
N PRO A 68 4.05 -1.75 3.01
CA PRO A 68 4.39 -2.78 4.00
C PRO A 68 4.12 -4.18 3.47
N ALA A 69 3.05 -4.41 2.69
CA ALA A 69 2.76 -5.73 2.13
C ALA A 69 3.89 -6.18 1.18
N LEU A 70 4.27 -5.37 0.20
CA LEU A 70 5.37 -5.67 -0.71
C LEU A 70 6.71 -5.81 0.02
N GLY A 71 6.96 -4.96 1.02
CA GLY A 71 8.13 -5.07 1.89
C GLY A 71 8.19 -6.42 2.61
N THR A 72 7.06 -6.89 3.18
CA THR A 72 7.03 -8.17 3.91
C THR A 72 7.25 -9.36 3.00
N ILE A 73 6.71 -9.30 1.77
CA ILE A 73 6.92 -10.33 0.75
C ILE A 73 8.40 -10.41 0.37
N LEU A 74 9.05 -9.28 0.09
CA LEU A 74 10.47 -9.26 -0.29
C LEU A 74 11.38 -9.80 0.82
N ILE A 75 11.15 -9.40 2.07
CA ILE A 75 11.91 -9.91 3.22
C ILE A 75 11.64 -11.40 3.43
N SER A 76 10.41 -11.86 3.21
CA SER A 76 10.08 -13.29 3.29
C SER A 76 10.84 -14.10 2.23
N ILE A 77 10.93 -13.59 0.99
CA ILE A 77 11.69 -14.22 -0.09
C ILE A 77 13.18 -14.25 0.23
N GLU A 78 13.73 -13.18 0.80
CA GLU A 78 15.12 -13.12 1.28
C GLU A 78 15.40 -14.25 2.30
N ARG A 79 14.53 -14.40 3.31
CA ARG A 79 14.64 -15.44 4.33
C ARG A 79 14.57 -16.85 3.74
N ILE A 80 13.64 -17.09 2.79
CA ILE A 80 13.52 -18.36 2.10
C ILE A 80 14.80 -18.68 1.30
N CYS A 81 15.34 -17.70 0.58
CA CYS A 81 16.58 -17.87 -0.19
C CYS A 81 17.79 -18.20 0.71
N ALA A 82 17.89 -17.54 1.87
CA ALA A 82 18.97 -17.77 2.83
C ALA A 82 18.98 -19.23 3.34
N VAL A 83 17.80 -19.82 3.56
CA VAL A 83 17.65 -21.21 4.04
C VAL A 83 17.83 -22.22 2.91
N LEU A 84 17.20 -22.01 1.75
CA LEU A 84 17.20 -23.01 0.67
C LEU A 84 18.51 -23.07 -0.13
N ARG A 85 19.18 -21.93 -0.31
CA ARG A 85 20.34 -21.81 -1.22
C ARG A 85 21.37 -20.79 -0.68
N PRO A 86 22.16 -21.13 0.35
CA PRO A 86 23.13 -20.20 0.95
C PRO A 86 24.18 -19.68 -0.05
N GLY A 87 24.58 -20.49 -1.03
CA GLY A 87 25.53 -20.06 -2.08
C GLY A 87 24.97 -19.04 -3.06
N ILE A 88 23.66 -19.10 -3.35
CA ILE A 88 22.98 -18.11 -4.20
C ILE A 88 22.71 -16.83 -3.40
N TYR A 89 22.32 -16.98 -2.14
CA TYR A 89 22.12 -15.86 -1.22
C TYR A 89 23.35 -14.95 -1.15
N ASN A 90 24.54 -15.51 -0.92
CA ASN A 90 25.78 -14.73 -0.83
C ASN A 90 26.13 -13.96 -2.13
N ARG A 91 25.70 -14.46 -3.29
CA ARG A 91 25.97 -13.84 -4.60
C ARG A 91 24.92 -12.80 -5.00
N ILE A 92 23.67 -12.96 -4.56
CA ILE A 92 22.55 -12.09 -4.94
C ILE A 92 22.35 -10.97 -3.91
N PHE A 93 22.41 -11.28 -2.61
CA PHE A 93 22.10 -10.37 -1.52
C PHE A 93 23.37 -9.71 -0.93
N THR A 94 24.07 -8.93 -1.76
CA THR A 94 25.08 -7.99 -1.28
C THR A 94 24.41 -6.73 -0.72
N ASN A 95 24.96 -6.10 0.33
CA ASN A 95 24.36 -4.92 0.99
C ASN A 95 23.88 -3.81 0.02
N SER A 96 24.65 -3.51 -1.02
CA SER A 96 24.27 -2.50 -2.02
C SER A 96 23.06 -2.92 -2.88
N ARG A 97 22.93 -4.22 -3.23
CA ARG A 97 21.79 -4.73 -4.00
C ARG A 97 20.54 -4.84 -3.15
N LYS A 98 20.69 -5.17 -1.87
CA LYS A 98 19.61 -5.18 -0.89
C LYS A 98 18.98 -3.79 -0.77
N LEU A 99 19.80 -2.74 -0.64
CA LEU A 99 19.32 -1.36 -0.62
C LEU A 99 18.62 -0.98 -1.94
N LEU A 100 19.15 -1.43 -3.08
CA LEU A 100 18.57 -1.16 -4.40
C LEU A 100 17.18 -1.81 -4.55
N ILE A 101 17.03 -3.07 -4.15
CA ILE A 101 15.75 -3.79 -4.16
C ILE A 101 14.74 -3.14 -3.19
N LEU A 102 15.20 -2.65 -2.05
CA LEU A 102 14.35 -1.93 -1.10
C LEU A 102 13.92 -0.56 -1.63
N SER A 103 14.80 0.14 -2.35
CA SER A 103 14.51 1.45 -2.95
C SER A 103 13.53 1.38 -4.13
N SER A 104 13.33 0.21 -4.75
CA SER A 104 12.37 0.07 -5.85
C SER A 104 10.91 -0.05 -5.36
N LEU A 105 10.68 -0.34 -4.08
CA LEU A 105 9.35 -0.39 -3.48
C LEU A 105 8.54 0.91 -3.61
N PRO A 106 9.08 2.09 -3.27
CA PRO A 106 8.36 3.36 -3.50
C PRO A 106 8.11 3.63 -4.99
N ALA A 107 9.01 3.21 -5.88
CA ALA A 107 8.76 3.34 -7.32
C ALA A 107 7.57 2.46 -7.77
N TRP A 108 7.47 1.25 -7.22
CA TRP A 108 6.30 0.38 -7.44
C TRP A 108 5.02 1.02 -6.90
N ALA A 109 5.05 1.56 -5.68
CA ALA A 109 3.90 2.22 -5.07
C ALA A 109 3.42 3.46 -5.86
N VAL A 110 4.32 4.17 -6.55
CA VAL A 110 3.92 5.25 -7.46
C VAL A 110 3.26 4.68 -8.72
N LEU A 111 3.79 3.58 -9.27
CA LEU A 111 3.22 2.94 -10.46
C LEU A 111 1.81 2.42 -10.20
N SER A 112 1.58 1.79 -9.05
CA SER A 112 0.25 1.29 -8.66
C SER A 112 -0.75 2.43 -8.46
N LEU A 113 -0.31 3.55 -7.88
CA LEU A 113 -1.16 4.72 -7.69
C LEU A 113 -1.51 5.40 -9.01
N LEU A 114 -0.58 5.44 -9.96
CA LEU A 114 -0.84 5.90 -11.32
C LEU A 114 -1.83 4.98 -12.04
N ALA A 115 -1.66 3.66 -11.91
CA ALA A 115 -2.61 2.69 -12.47
C ALA A 115 -4.01 2.87 -11.86
N ALA A 116 -4.10 3.03 -10.54
CA ALA A 116 -5.36 3.31 -9.85
C ALA A 116 -6.00 4.63 -10.33
N GLY A 117 -5.20 5.70 -10.48
CA GLY A 117 -5.68 6.98 -11.02
C GLY A 117 -6.21 6.86 -12.45
N LEU A 118 -5.49 6.15 -13.32
CA LEU A 118 -5.92 5.87 -14.69
C LEU A 118 -7.21 5.04 -14.74
N SER A 119 -7.37 4.06 -13.85
CA SER A 119 -8.62 3.29 -13.75
C SER A 119 -9.82 4.18 -13.40
N VAL A 120 -9.63 5.20 -12.56
CA VAL A 120 -10.68 6.13 -12.14
C VAL A 120 -11.00 7.19 -13.21
N LEU A 121 -10.14 7.41 -14.21
CA LEU A 121 -10.44 8.25 -15.36
C LEU A 121 -11.35 7.56 -16.40
N GLY A 122 -11.46 6.23 -16.35
CA GLY A 122 -12.34 5.45 -17.22
C GLY A 122 -13.83 5.58 -16.87
N ASP A 123 -14.69 4.90 -17.63
CA ASP A 123 -16.15 4.93 -17.40
C ASP A 123 -16.55 4.38 -16.01
N GLU A 124 -15.71 3.55 -15.40
CA GLU A 124 -15.86 3.05 -14.03
C GLU A 124 -15.72 4.15 -12.95
N GLY A 125 -15.06 5.28 -13.26
CA GLY A 125 -14.92 6.39 -12.32
C GLY A 125 -16.14 7.31 -12.21
N LYS A 126 -17.08 7.18 -13.15
CA LYS A 126 -18.36 7.91 -13.18
C LYS A 126 -19.42 7.23 -12.30
N GLU A 127 -19.13 6.04 -11.78
CA GLU A 127 -20.04 5.34 -10.89
C GLU A 127 -20.23 6.16 -9.60
N VAL A 128 -21.49 6.43 -9.27
CA VAL A 128 -21.88 7.23 -8.11
C VAL A 128 -22.18 6.30 -6.96
N THR A 129 -21.44 6.48 -5.87
CA THR A 129 -21.69 5.74 -4.64
C THR A 129 -22.70 6.50 -3.78
N SER A 130 -23.73 5.81 -3.29
CA SER A 130 -24.80 6.40 -2.45
C SER A 130 -24.29 6.88 -1.08
N THR A 131 -23.02 6.64 -0.73
CA THR A 131 -22.41 7.03 0.54
C THR A 131 -21.03 7.63 0.33
N GLN A 132 -20.67 8.70 1.04
CA GLN A 132 -19.34 9.34 0.95
C GLN A 132 -18.24 8.58 1.71
N HIS A 133 -18.40 7.27 1.96
CA HIS A 133 -17.39 6.48 2.65
C HIS A 133 -16.12 6.26 1.84
N CYS A 134 -16.15 6.60 0.53
CA CYS A 134 -14.97 6.59 -0.33
C CYS A 134 -14.27 5.22 -0.25
N ALA A 135 -15.01 4.16 -0.58
CA ALA A 135 -14.48 2.80 -0.58
C ALA A 135 -13.52 2.63 -1.76
N ILE A 136 -12.23 2.58 -1.45
CA ILE A 136 -11.16 2.34 -2.44
C ILE A 136 -11.24 0.92 -3.00
N ILE A 137 -11.69 -0.02 -2.17
CA ILE A 137 -11.96 -1.41 -2.53
C ILE A 137 -13.46 -1.59 -2.41
N THR A 138 -14.17 -1.44 -3.52
CA THR A 138 -15.54 -1.90 -3.63
C THR A 138 -15.51 -3.33 -4.16
N SER A 139 -15.70 -4.33 -3.28
CA SER A 139 -15.81 -5.74 -3.70
C SER A 139 -17.23 -6.12 -4.11
N THR A 140 -18.17 -5.17 -4.15
CA THR A 140 -19.50 -5.39 -4.73
C THR A 140 -19.32 -5.38 -6.24
N ALA A 141 -18.86 -6.48 -6.77
CA ALA A 141 -18.73 -6.63 -8.20
C ALA A 141 -20.13 -6.54 -8.85
N LYS A 142 -20.18 -6.00 -10.07
CA LYS A 142 -21.39 -5.69 -10.84
C LYS A 142 -22.41 -6.84 -10.94
N TRP A 143 -22.00 -8.08 -10.64
CA TRP A 143 -22.84 -9.27 -10.65
C TRP A 143 -23.85 -9.38 -9.48
N TYR A 144 -23.68 -8.62 -8.41
CA TYR A 144 -24.65 -8.61 -7.29
C TYR A 144 -25.81 -7.62 -7.47
N VAL A 145 -25.83 -6.86 -8.58
CA VAL A 145 -26.91 -5.91 -8.92
C VAL A 145 -27.80 -6.48 -10.03
N ALA A 146 -28.01 -7.81 -10.01
CA ALA A 146 -28.95 -8.52 -10.88
C ALA A 146 -30.21 -8.91 -10.10
#